data_AF-A0A1C2HQR1-F1
#
_entry.id   AF-A0A1C2HQR1-F1
#
_cell.length_a   1.000
_cell.length_b   1.000
_cell.length_c   1.000
_cell.angle_alpha   90.00
_cell.angle_beta   90.00
_cell.angle_gamma   90.00
#
_symmetry.space_group_name_H-M   'P 1'
#
loop_
_entity.id
_entity.type
_entity.pdbx_description
1 polymer ?
#
loop_
_entity_poly.entity_id
_entity_poly.type
_entity_poly.pdbx_seq_one_letter_code
_entity_poly.pdbx_strand_id
1 'polypeptide(L)'
;MQQYEYKVLSAPAKGEKSRGLKTGVERFAQTMADTLNRMATKGWEFQRAETLPAEERAGLTGKTTVYYNLLVFRRALAPSAHVDVMDGADLDDTAANDEVAPQTPPLSSAERRAMALSAAVAEGPSPKLGPASRSHSDQSPKDQEDYDE
;
A
#
# COMPACT_ATOMS: atom_id res chain seq x y z
N MET A 1 -22.97 -5.71 21.06
CA MET A 1 -22.52 -5.21 19.73
C MET A 1 -21.00 -5.30 19.67
N GLN A 2 -20.42 -5.58 18.49
CA GLN A 2 -18.96 -5.61 18.34
C GLN A 2 -18.38 -4.19 18.50
N GLN A 3 -17.38 -4.05 19.38
CA GLN A 3 -16.65 -2.80 19.57
C GLN A 3 -15.40 -2.77 18.68
N TYR A 4 -15.00 -1.57 18.23
CA TYR A 4 -13.84 -1.38 17.36
C TYR A 4 -12.95 -0.25 17.85
N GLU A 5 -11.64 -0.49 17.84
CA GLU A 5 -10.62 0.54 17.93
C GLU A 5 -10.36 1.10 16.52
N TYR A 6 -10.13 2.40 16.39
CA TYR A 6 -9.81 3.05 15.12
C TYR A 6 -8.44 3.72 15.17
N LYS A 7 -7.71 3.67 14.06
CA LYS A 7 -6.41 4.32 13.90
C LYS A 7 -6.32 5.02 12.57
N VAL A 8 -5.94 6.29 12.61
CA VAL A 8 -5.74 7.12 11.44
C VAL A 8 -4.25 7.42 11.31
N LEU A 9 -3.73 7.28 10.09
CA LEU A 9 -2.35 7.62 9.73
C LEU A 9 -2.37 8.61 8.58
N SER A 10 -1.33 9.45 8.44
CA SER A 10 -1.13 10.19 7.20
C SER A 10 -0.80 9.21 6.06
N ALA A 11 -1.38 9.45 4.89
CA ALA A 11 -1.03 8.71 3.69
C ALA A 11 0.41 9.05 3.27
N PRO A 12 1.21 8.09 2.80
CA PRO A 12 2.51 8.38 2.22
C PRO A 12 2.37 9.38 1.07
N ALA A 13 3.10 10.50 1.12
CA ALA A 13 3.04 11.52 0.07
C ALA A 13 4.01 11.24 -1.10
N LYS A 14 5.00 10.36 -0.90
CA LYS A 14 6.05 10.03 -1.86
C LYS A 14 6.45 8.56 -1.69
N GLY A 15 6.81 7.92 -2.80
CA GLY A 15 7.40 6.57 -2.78
C GLY A 15 8.88 6.59 -2.42
N GLU A 16 9.28 5.71 -1.51
CA GLU A 16 10.68 5.53 -1.12
C GLU A 16 11.49 4.82 -2.22
N LYS A 17 12.80 5.08 -2.28
CA LYS A 17 13.69 4.46 -3.28
C LYS A 17 14.13 3.07 -2.81
N SER A 18 13.48 2.02 -3.30
CA SER A 18 13.91 0.63 -3.10
C SER A 18 14.58 0.04 -4.36
N ARG A 19 15.34 -1.05 -4.17
CA ARG A 19 16.11 -1.71 -5.23
C ARG A 19 15.16 -2.42 -6.21
N GLY A 20 15.24 -2.09 -7.49
CA GLY A 20 14.49 -2.72 -8.57
C GLY A 20 13.32 -1.90 -9.13
N LEU A 21 12.84 -0.88 -8.40
CA LEU A 21 11.69 -0.06 -8.82
C LEU A 21 12.16 1.13 -9.68
N LYS A 22 11.80 1.11 -10.96
CA LYS A 22 12.29 2.05 -11.98
C LYS A 22 11.46 3.34 -11.97
N THR A 23 10.14 3.22 -11.89
CA THR A 23 9.18 4.33 -12.02
C THR A 23 8.80 4.95 -10.67
N GLY A 24 8.22 6.15 -10.70
CA GLY A 24 7.68 6.80 -9.50
C GLY A 24 6.44 6.09 -8.95
N VAL A 25 5.59 5.55 -9.83
CA VAL A 25 4.36 4.83 -9.48
C VAL A 25 4.69 3.53 -8.76
N GLU A 26 5.66 2.74 -9.26
CA GLU A 26 6.14 1.53 -8.57
C GLU A 26 6.62 1.82 -7.15
N ARG A 27 7.46 2.84 -6.96
CA ARG A 27 7.95 3.25 -5.64
C ARG A 27 6.81 3.66 -4.70
N PHE A 28 5.83 4.39 -5.22
CA PHE A 28 4.66 4.81 -4.44
C PHE A 28 3.79 3.63 -4.03
N ALA A 29 3.52 2.71 -4.97
CA ALA A 29 2.77 1.49 -4.70
C ALA A 29 3.46 0.61 -3.65
N GLN A 30 4.79 0.48 -3.70
CA GLN A 30 5.55 -0.25 -2.69
C GLN A 30 5.41 0.39 -1.29
N THR A 31 5.64 1.70 -1.16
CA THR A 31 5.52 2.40 0.14
C THR A 31 4.09 2.35 0.71
N MET A 32 3.07 2.35 -0.17
CA MET A 32 1.69 2.12 0.23
C MET A 32 1.48 0.68 0.72
N ALA A 33 1.95 -0.33 -0.02
CA ALA A 33 1.88 -1.73 0.36
C ALA A 33 2.60 -2.01 1.69
N ASP A 34 3.81 -1.46 1.89
CA ASP A 34 4.57 -1.57 3.14
C ASP A 34 3.79 -0.97 4.32
N THR A 35 3.11 0.17 4.11
CA THR A 35 2.28 0.81 5.13
C THR A 35 1.06 -0.04 5.49
N LEU A 36 0.36 -0.60 4.49
CA LEU A 36 -0.80 -1.47 4.69
C LEU A 36 -0.39 -2.78 5.38
N ASN A 37 0.65 -3.45 4.88
CA ASN A 37 1.16 -4.71 5.42
C ASN A 37 1.63 -4.55 6.88
N ARG A 38 2.36 -3.47 7.20
CA ARG A 38 2.80 -3.15 8.57
C ARG A 38 1.63 -2.93 9.53
N MET A 39 0.48 -2.49 9.04
CA MET A 39 -0.74 -2.33 9.84
C MET A 39 -1.49 -3.65 9.98
N ALA A 40 -1.62 -4.43 8.90
CA ALA A 40 -2.20 -5.77 8.92
C ALA A 40 -1.47 -6.71 9.88
N THR A 41 -0.13 -6.70 9.90
CA THR A 41 0.70 -7.46 10.87
C THR A 41 0.40 -7.11 12.33
N LYS A 42 -0.13 -5.90 12.60
CA LYS A 42 -0.52 -5.43 13.93
C LYS A 42 -2.01 -5.65 14.25
N GLY A 43 -2.70 -6.42 13.41
CA GLY A 43 -4.13 -6.72 13.52
C GLY A 43 -5.05 -5.58 13.08
N TRP A 44 -4.56 -4.61 12.31
CA TRP A 44 -5.36 -3.48 11.81
C TRP A 44 -5.86 -3.74 10.39
N GLU A 45 -7.18 -3.69 10.23
CA GLU A 45 -7.89 -3.79 8.96
C GLU A 45 -7.96 -2.41 8.30
N PHE A 46 -7.50 -2.28 7.06
CA PHE A 46 -7.69 -1.06 6.27
C PHE A 46 -9.18 -0.85 5.96
N GLN A 47 -9.67 0.38 6.08
CA GLN A 47 -11.07 0.71 5.80
C GLN A 47 -11.20 1.58 4.55
N ARG A 48 -10.48 2.71 4.51
CA ARG A 48 -10.52 3.68 3.41
C ARG A 48 -9.40 4.71 3.49
N ALA A 49 -9.14 5.36 2.36
CA ALA A 49 -8.41 6.62 2.33
C ALA A 49 -9.40 7.79 2.42
N GLU A 50 -8.98 8.90 3.03
CA GLU A 50 -9.75 10.13 3.22
C GLU A 50 -8.92 11.35 2.85
N THR A 51 -9.56 12.41 2.37
CA THR A 51 -8.91 13.69 2.08
C THR A 51 -9.69 14.80 2.79
N LEU A 52 -9.21 15.28 3.92
CA LEU A 52 -9.95 16.21 4.79
C LEU A 52 -9.28 17.59 4.87
N PRO A 53 -10.04 18.70 4.84
CA PRO A 53 -9.53 20.04 5.11
C PRO A 53 -9.24 20.21 6.61
N ALA A 54 -8.14 20.90 6.92
CA ALA A 54 -7.80 21.38 8.27
C ALA A 54 -7.43 22.86 8.22
N GLU A 55 -7.89 23.64 9.20
CA GLU A 55 -7.46 25.03 9.35
C GLU A 55 -6.10 25.11 10.05
N GLU A 56 -5.13 25.76 9.40
CA GLU A 56 -3.82 26.06 9.98
C GLU A 56 -3.58 27.58 10.03
N ARG A 57 -2.70 28.02 10.92
CA ARG A 57 -2.36 29.44 11.04
C ARG A 57 -1.39 29.86 9.92
N ALA A 58 -1.78 30.87 9.14
CA ALA A 58 -0.97 31.45 8.09
C ALA A 58 -0.42 32.83 8.54
N GLY A 59 0.87 32.88 8.87
CA GLY A 59 1.55 34.13 9.25
C GLY A 59 1.04 34.74 10.55
N LEU A 60 0.95 36.08 10.59
CA LEU A 60 0.73 36.84 11.83
C LEU A 60 -0.76 36.97 12.25
N THR A 61 -1.69 36.88 11.30
CA THR A 61 -3.14 37.01 11.55
C THR A 61 -4.02 36.10 10.69
N GLY A 62 -3.46 35.43 9.68
CA GLY A 62 -4.23 34.62 8.73
C GLY A 62 -4.52 33.20 9.22
N LYS A 63 -5.51 32.58 8.59
CA LYS A 63 -5.71 31.13 8.55
C LYS A 63 -5.63 30.66 7.10
N THR A 64 -5.22 29.41 6.88
CA THR A 64 -5.26 28.72 5.59
C THR A 64 -5.90 27.35 5.77
N THR A 65 -6.47 26.80 4.70
CA THR A 65 -7.03 25.44 4.70
C THR A 65 -6.07 24.50 3.98
N VAL A 66 -5.55 23.52 4.71
CA VAL A 66 -4.65 22.47 4.19
C VAL A 66 -5.42 21.16 4.06
N TYR A 67 -5.30 20.48 2.92
CA TYR A 67 -5.93 19.18 2.72
C TYR A 67 -4.97 18.04 3.10
N TYR A 68 -5.39 17.24 4.07
CA TYR A 68 -4.65 16.06 4.55
C TYR A 68 -5.20 14.78 3.95
N ASN A 69 -4.32 14.03 3.29
CA ASN A 69 -4.60 12.66 2.86
C ASN A 69 -4.29 11.69 4.01
N LEU A 70 -5.29 10.91 4.40
CA LEU A 70 -5.28 10.05 5.58
C LEU A 70 -5.68 8.62 5.22
N LEU A 71 -5.19 7.65 5.97
CA LEU A 71 -5.54 6.25 5.87
C LEU A 71 -6.23 5.82 7.17
N VAL A 72 -7.46 5.33 7.07
CA VAL A 72 -8.28 4.90 8.20
C VAL A 72 -8.21 3.38 8.32
N PHE A 73 -7.89 2.91 9.53
CA PHE A 73 -7.87 1.50 9.91
C PHE A 73 -8.79 1.26 11.09
N ARG A 74 -9.31 0.04 11.22
CA ARG A 74 -10.02 -0.45 12.41
C ARG A 74 -9.41 -1.75 12.93
N ARG A 75 -9.73 -2.09 14.18
CA ARG A 75 -9.46 -3.41 14.76
C ARG A 75 -10.61 -3.76 15.70
N ALA A 76 -11.11 -4.99 15.64
CA ALA A 76 -12.08 -5.45 16.62
C ALA A 76 -11.44 -5.48 18.01
N LEU A 77 -12.08 -4.85 19.00
CA LEU A 77 -11.74 -5.10 20.39
C LEU A 77 -12.24 -6.49 20.76
N ALA A 78 -11.43 -7.26 21.50
CA ALA A 78 -11.95 -8.46 22.14
C ALA A 78 -13.17 -8.05 22.98
N PRO A 79 -14.28 -8.80 22.95
CA PRO A 79 -15.38 -8.52 23.85
C PRO A 79 -14.80 -8.53 25.26
N SER A 80 -15.00 -7.45 26.02
CA SER A 80 -14.73 -7.47 27.44
C SER A 80 -15.54 -8.62 28.01
N ALA A 81 -14.87 -9.68 28.45
CA ALA A 81 -15.51 -10.73 29.18
C ALA A 81 -16.09 -10.08 30.43
N HIS A 82 -17.39 -9.78 30.39
CA HIS A 82 -18.17 -9.69 31.59
C HIS A 82 -18.06 -11.08 32.20
N VAL A 83 -17.13 -11.20 33.15
CA VAL A 83 -17.08 -12.31 34.07
C VAL A 83 -18.32 -12.17 34.95
N ASP A 84 -19.45 -12.63 34.42
CA ASP A 84 -20.51 -13.17 35.25
C ASP A 84 -19.84 -14.31 36.03
N VAL A 85 -19.44 -14.01 37.26
CA VAL A 85 -18.91 -14.97 38.21
C VAL A 85 -20.09 -15.84 38.63
N MET A 86 -20.42 -16.80 37.78
CA MET A 86 -21.42 -17.80 38.09
C MET A 86 -20.74 -18.82 39.00
N ASP A 87 -21.05 -18.69 40.30
CA ASP A 87 -20.48 -19.48 41.38
C ASP A 87 -20.67 -20.99 41.16
N GLY A 88 -19.57 -21.74 41.28
CA GLY A 88 -19.53 -23.20 41.47
C GLY A 88 -20.01 -24.09 40.31
N ALA A 89 -19.08 -24.80 39.66
CA ALA A 89 -18.67 -26.13 40.16
C ALA A 89 -17.74 -26.89 39.19
N ASP A 90 -16.94 -27.76 39.79
CA ASP A 90 -16.25 -28.94 39.22
C ASP A 90 -15.02 -28.74 38.33
N LEU A 91 -14.15 -29.76 38.44
CA LEU A 91 -12.70 -29.70 38.23
C LEU A 91 -12.25 -30.56 37.04
N ASP A 92 -11.01 -30.31 36.61
CA ASP A 92 -10.13 -31.19 35.83
C ASP A 92 -10.65 -31.67 34.45
N ASP A 93 -10.08 -31.10 33.38
CA ASP A 93 -9.36 -31.99 32.46
C ASP A 93 -7.97 -31.44 32.07
N THR A 94 -7.06 -32.39 32.14
CA THR A 94 -5.62 -32.44 31.96
C THR A 94 -5.08 -31.72 30.73
N ALA A 95 -3.87 -31.18 30.85
CA ALA A 95 -3.13 -30.63 29.72
C ALA A 95 -2.75 -31.69 28.67
N ALA A 96 -3.11 -31.45 27.41
CA ALA A 96 -2.56 -32.11 26.24
C ALA A 96 -2.26 -31.06 25.15
N ASN A 97 -1.08 -30.45 25.22
CA ASN A 97 -0.60 -29.53 24.19
C ASN A 97 0.13 -30.34 23.10
N ASP A 98 -0.64 -30.97 22.21
CA ASP A 98 -0.10 -31.78 21.11
C ASP A 98 0.21 -30.88 19.90
N GLU A 99 1.51 -30.69 19.65
CA GLU A 99 2.05 -29.80 18.63
C GLU A 99 1.93 -30.43 17.22
N VAL A 100 0.78 -30.22 16.57
CA VAL A 100 0.59 -30.65 15.17
C VAL A 100 1.11 -29.58 14.20
N ALA A 101 2.41 -29.65 13.92
CA ALA A 101 3.01 -28.92 12.80
C ALA A 101 2.42 -29.40 11.45
N PRO A 102 2.10 -28.51 10.49
CA PRO A 102 1.62 -28.91 9.17
C PRO A 102 2.75 -29.58 8.37
N GLN A 103 2.74 -30.90 8.31
CA GLN A 103 3.60 -31.72 7.47
C GLN A 103 3.26 -31.50 5.98
N THR A 104 3.98 -30.59 5.31
CA THR A 104 3.94 -30.49 3.85
C THR A 104 4.64 -31.72 3.23
N PRO A 105 3.97 -32.52 2.37
CA PRO A 105 4.63 -33.64 1.72
C PRO A 105 5.74 -33.12 0.78
N PRO A 106 6.92 -33.76 0.74
CA PRO A 106 8.00 -33.32 -0.12
C PRO A 106 7.68 -33.61 -1.59
N LEU A 107 7.42 -32.55 -2.37
CA LEU A 107 7.23 -32.63 -3.83
C LEU A 107 8.40 -33.36 -4.49
N SER A 108 8.07 -34.32 -5.35
CA SER A 108 9.02 -35.21 -6.02
C SER A 108 9.95 -34.45 -6.97
N SER A 109 11.08 -35.08 -7.30
CA SER A 109 12.03 -34.56 -8.29
C SER A 109 11.52 -34.64 -9.75
N ALA A 110 10.34 -35.22 -9.97
CA ALA A 110 9.62 -35.20 -11.24
C ALA A 110 8.73 -33.93 -11.35
N GLU A 111 7.94 -33.63 -10.31
CA GLU A 111 7.04 -32.45 -10.29
C GLU A 111 7.82 -31.13 -10.41
N ARG A 112 8.99 -31.03 -9.75
CA ARG A 112 9.87 -29.86 -9.87
C ARG A 112 10.40 -29.63 -11.28
N ARG A 113 10.56 -30.69 -12.10
CA ARG A 113 10.99 -30.58 -13.50
C ARG A 113 9.85 -30.20 -14.44
N ALA A 114 8.62 -30.69 -14.17
CA ALA A 114 7.44 -30.30 -14.93
C ALA A 114 7.16 -28.79 -14.81
N MET A 115 7.25 -28.24 -13.59
CA MET A 115 7.00 -26.81 -13.35
C MET A 115 8.10 -25.89 -13.93
N ALA A 116 9.33 -26.39 -14.07
CA ALA A 116 10.44 -25.64 -14.68
C ALA A 116 10.36 -25.53 -16.22
N LEU A 117 9.56 -26.38 -16.89
CA LEU A 117 9.54 -26.46 -18.36
C LEU A 117 8.37 -25.71 -19.03
N SER A 118 7.45 -25.14 -18.25
CA SER A 118 6.26 -24.42 -18.78
C SER A 118 6.43 -22.89 -18.89
N ALA A 119 7.63 -22.36 -18.63
CA ALA A 119 7.92 -20.92 -18.66
C ALA A 119 8.63 -20.44 -19.94
N ALA A 120 8.69 -21.28 -20.99
CA ALA A 120 9.22 -20.94 -22.30
C ALA A 120 8.11 -20.46 -23.25
N VAL A 121 7.50 -19.30 -22.96
CA VAL A 121 6.71 -18.58 -23.96
C VAL A 121 7.70 -17.95 -24.94
N ALA A 122 7.62 -18.35 -26.21
CA ALA A 122 8.47 -17.79 -27.25
C ALA A 122 8.13 -16.31 -27.48
N GLU A 123 9.10 -15.42 -27.26
CA GLU A 123 8.99 -14.03 -27.69
C GLU A 123 8.98 -13.98 -29.23
N GLY A 124 7.79 -13.73 -29.81
CA GLY A 124 7.68 -13.41 -31.23
C GLY A 124 8.37 -12.07 -31.54
N PRO A 125 8.96 -11.91 -32.74
CA PRO A 125 9.74 -10.71 -33.06
C PRO A 125 8.85 -9.46 -33.13
N SER A 126 9.02 -8.56 -32.17
CA SER A 126 8.37 -7.24 -32.16
C SER A 126 8.72 -6.42 -33.42
N PRO A 127 7.75 -5.77 -34.08
CA PRO A 127 8.02 -4.91 -35.23
C PRO A 127 8.95 -3.74 -34.87
N LYS A 128 9.93 -3.46 -35.73
CA LYS A 128 10.81 -2.30 -35.57
C LYS A 128 10.03 -1.01 -35.89
N LEU A 129 9.74 -0.21 -34.87
CA LEU A 129 9.30 1.17 -35.07
C LEU A 129 10.48 1.97 -35.65
N GLY A 130 10.27 2.55 -36.85
CA GLY A 130 11.26 3.40 -37.51
C GLY A 130 11.44 4.75 -36.80
N PRO A 131 12.53 5.48 -37.10
CA PRO A 131 12.75 6.80 -36.51
C PRO A 131 11.66 7.77 -36.96
N ALA A 132 11.09 8.52 -36.02
CA ALA A 132 10.22 9.64 -36.34
C ALA A 132 11.03 10.72 -37.07
N SER A 133 10.66 11.03 -38.32
CA SER A 133 11.29 12.09 -39.09
C SER A 133 11.09 13.44 -38.39
N ARG A 134 12.18 14.16 -38.13
CA ARG A 134 12.14 15.58 -37.81
C ARG A 134 12.14 16.38 -39.10
N SER A 135 10.98 16.93 -39.48
CA SER A 135 10.92 17.95 -40.53
C SER A 135 9.61 18.75 -40.48
N HIS A 136 9.62 19.84 -39.72
CA HIS A 136 9.18 21.14 -40.24
C HIS A 136 10.10 22.23 -39.67
N SER A 137 10.75 22.92 -40.58
CA SER A 137 11.66 24.05 -40.38
C SER A 137 10.92 25.37 -40.57
N ASP A 138 11.52 26.46 -40.10
CA ASP A 138 11.19 27.86 -40.44
C ASP A 138 9.81 28.39 -39.99
N GLN A 139 9.63 29.68 -39.68
CA GLN A 139 10.52 30.84 -39.74
C GLN A 139 10.13 31.88 -38.66
N SER A 140 11.04 32.79 -38.29
CA SER A 140 10.75 33.99 -37.44
C SER A 140 10.09 35.12 -38.28
N PRO A 141 9.51 36.18 -37.67
CA PRO A 141 10.20 37.24 -36.91
C PRO A 141 9.64 37.40 -35.47
N LYS A 142 10.24 38.11 -34.48
CA LYS A 142 11.15 39.26 -34.41
C LYS A 142 10.54 40.65 -34.70
N ASP A 143 9.65 41.05 -33.80
CA ASP A 143 9.02 42.36 -33.67
C ASP A 143 8.76 42.53 -32.16
N GLN A 144 9.41 43.37 -31.33
CA GLN A 144 10.39 44.46 -31.48
C GLN A 144 9.84 45.90 -31.65
N GLU A 145 8.84 46.24 -30.83
CA GLU A 145 8.48 47.60 -30.37
C GLU A 145 8.43 47.48 -28.82
N ASP A 146 9.33 48.07 -28.03
CA ASP A 146 9.64 49.49 -27.84
C ASP A 146 8.45 50.27 -27.26
N TYR A 147 8.52 50.54 -25.95
CA TYR A 147 7.52 51.27 -25.16
C TYR A 147 8.23 51.95 -23.98
N ASP A 148 9.08 52.92 -24.30
CA ASP A 148 9.41 54.02 -23.40
C ASP A 148 8.36 55.13 -23.59
N GLU A 149 7.57 55.41 -22.54
CA GLU A 149 7.30 56.76 -21.95
C GLU A 149 6.35 56.67 -20.74
#